data_AF-D3IM30-F1
#
_entry.id   AF-D3IM30-F1
#
_cell.length_a   1.000
_cell.length_b   1.000
_cell.length_c   1.000
_cell.angle_alpha   90.00
_cell.angle_beta   90.00
_cell.angle_gamma   90.00
#
_symmetry.space_group_name_H-M   'P 1'
#
loop_
_entity.id
_entity.type
_entity.pdbx_description
1 polymer ?
#
loop_
_entity_poly.entity_id
_entity_poly.type
_entity_poly.pdbx_seq_one_letter_code
_entity_poly.pdbx_strand_id
1 'polypeptide(L)' 'MGVEGEKDYQKLKVTVMAGSFGNKKQHYAVERIKARNMFCETLLLFYGIHTANAAFLAAGQMAKGMKKAA' A
#
# COMPACT_ATOMS: atom_id res chain seq x y z
N MET A 1 13.59 14.55 22.41
CA MET A 1 13.18 13.13 22.40
C MET A 1 14.45 12.32 22.18
N GLY A 2 14.78 11.34 23.03
CA GLY A 2 16.03 10.57 22.87
C GLY A 2 16.03 9.68 21.62
N VAL A 3 17.21 9.22 21.19
CA VAL A 3 17.42 8.39 19.98
C VAL A 3 16.56 7.12 19.97
N GLU A 4 16.22 6.57 21.14
CA GLU A 4 15.31 5.41 21.26
C GLU A 4 13.86 5.77 20.93
N GLY A 5 13.37 6.94 21.37
CA GLY A 5 12.02 7.39 21.09
C GLY A 5 11.75 7.62 19.60
N GLU A 6 12.77 8.08 18.86
CA GLU A 6 12.65 8.24 17.40
C GLU A 6 12.59 6.89 16.69
N LYS A 7 13.37 5.90 17.12
CA LYS A 7 13.32 4.54 16.54
C LYS A 7 11.95 3.88 16.76
N ASP A 8 11.36 4.04 17.93
CA ASP A 8 10.06 3.44 18.23
C ASP A 8 8.92 4.13 17.48
N TYR A 9 9.02 5.45 17.30
CA TYR A 9 8.10 6.19 16.43
C TYR A 9 8.17 5.72 14.97
N GLN A 10 9.36 5.46 14.45
CA GLN A 10 9.53 4.93 13.09
C GLN A 10 8.98 3.51 12.95
N LYS A 11 9.14 2.64 13.97
CA LYS A 11 8.51 1.32 13.97
C LYS A 11 6.99 1.42 13.97
N LEU A 12 6.42 2.32 14.78
CA LEU A 12 4.97 2.55 14.83
C LEU A 12 4.43 2.95 13.45
N LYS A 13 5.10 3.89 12.76
CA LYS A 13 4.73 4.30 11.39
C LYS A 13 4.73 3.14 10.41
N VAL A 14 5.76 2.29 10.44
CA VAL A 14 5.84 1.11 9.58
C VAL A 14 4.69 0.15 9.86
N THR A 15 4.37 -0.11 11.13
CA THR A 15 3.27 -1.00 11.52
C THR A 15 1.91 -0.46 11.11
N VAL A 16 1.63 0.82 11.38
CA VAL A 16 0.37 1.48 10.99
C VAL A 16 0.20 1.44 9.48
N MET A 17 1.25 1.77 8.73
CA MET A 17 1.20 1.75 7.28
C MET A 17 1.12 0.33 6.72
N ALA A 18 1.73 -0.67 7.35
CA ALA A 18 1.50 -2.07 6.96
C ALA A 18 0.05 -2.49 7.16
N GLY A 19 -0.59 -2.01 8.23
CA GLY A 19 -2.01 -2.21 8.47
C GLY A 19 -2.90 -1.61 7.38
N SER A 20 -2.56 -0.44 6.83
CA SER A 20 -3.39 0.24 5.82
C SER A 20 -3.42 -0.47 4.46
N PHE A 21 -2.38 -1.21 4.10
CA PHE A 21 -2.40 -2.09 2.92
C PHE A 21 -3.19 -3.39 3.15
N GLY A 22 -3.50 -3.72 4.41
CA GLY A 22 -4.17 -4.94 4.81
C GLY A 22 -3.44 -6.22 4.35
N ASN A 23 -4.18 -7.34 4.30
CA ASN A 23 -3.63 -8.63 3.86
C ASN A 23 -3.27 -8.69 2.37
N LYS A 24 -3.55 -7.62 1.60
CA LYS A 24 -3.33 -7.56 0.15
C LYS A 24 -2.05 -6.83 -0.24
N LYS A 25 -1.13 -6.54 0.70
CA LYS A 25 0.12 -5.81 0.38
C LYS A 25 0.91 -6.42 -0.79
N GLN A 26 0.95 -7.76 -0.89
CA GLN A 26 1.62 -8.47 -1.98
C GLN A 26 0.87 -8.34 -3.32
N HIS A 27 -0.45 -8.20 -3.30
CA HIS A 27 -1.26 -7.94 -4.49
C HIS A 27 -0.93 -6.57 -5.13
N TYR A 28 -0.37 -5.65 -4.34
CA TYR A 28 0.10 -4.35 -4.80
C TYR A 28 1.63 -4.33 -5.01
N ALA A 29 2.30 -5.48 -5.09
CA ALA A 29 3.77 -5.57 -5.20
C ALA A 29 4.54 -4.83 -4.08
N VAL A 30 3.92 -4.61 -2.91
CA VAL A 30 4.56 -4.00 -1.73
C VAL A 30 4.97 -5.11 -0.77
N GLU A 31 6.16 -5.68 -0.98
CA GLU A 31 6.68 -6.73 -0.10
C GLU A 31 7.12 -6.17 1.26
N ARG A 32 7.74 -4.98 1.27
CA ARG A 32 8.31 -4.37 2.46
C ARG A 32 8.04 -2.86 2.52
N ILE A 33 7.43 -2.44 3.62
CA ILE A 33 7.17 -1.02 3.92
C ILE A 33 8.37 -0.42 4.65
N LYS A 34 8.84 0.72 4.17
CA LYS A 34 9.95 1.49 4.75
C LYS A 34 9.53 2.96 4.90
N ALA A 35 8.94 3.30 6.03
CA ALA A 35 8.55 4.65 6.40
C ALA A 35 9.75 5.44 6.95
N ARG A 36 10.80 5.65 6.15
CA ARG A 36 12.07 6.23 6.64
C ARG A 36 11.99 7.74 6.90
N ASN A 37 11.11 8.42 6.18
CA ASN A 37 10.87 9.85 6.28
C ASN A 37 9.47 10.16 5.72
N MET A 38 9.00 11.39 5.92
CA MET A 38 7.67 11.80 5.47
C MET A 38 7.48 11.64 3.96
N PHE A 39 8.51 11.87 3.15
CA PHE A 39 8.40 11.70 1.70
C PHE A 39 8.11 10.24 1.32
N CYS A 40 8.80 9.28 1.93
CA CYS A 40 8.53 7.85 1.73
C CYS A 40 7.13 7.48 2.20
N GLU A 41 6.69 8.03 3.34
CA GLU A 41 5.34 7.80 3.87
C GLU A 41 4.27 8.29 2.90
N THR A 42 4.38 9.53 2.43
CA THR A 42 3.48 10.11 1.44
C THR A 42 3.47 9.30 0.14
N LEU A 43 4.65 8.92 -0.37
CA LEU A 43 4.76 8.18 -1.62
C LEU A 43 4.14 6.78 -1.52
N LEU A 44 4.30 6.09 -0.38
CA LEU A 44 3.66 4.79 -0.12
C LEU A 44 2.14 4.91 -0.02
N LEU A 45 1.61 5.97 0.59
CA LEU A 45 0.16 6.22 0.63
C LEU A 45 -0.42 6.44 -0.77
N PHE A 46 0.18 7.33 -1.57
CA PHE A 46 -0.26 7.56 -2.95
C PHE A 46 -0.17 6.29 -3.79
N TYR A 47 0.95 5.58 -3.70
CA TYR A 47 1.15 4.31 -4.40
C TYR A 47 0.06 3.29 -4.06
N GLY A 48 -0.25 3.11 -2.77
CA GLY A 48 -1.30 2.18 -2.34
C GLY A 48 -2.67 2.53 -2.92
N ILE A 49 -3.07 3.81 -2.89
CA ILE A 49 -4.36 4.27 -3.41
C ILE A 49 -4.44 4.06 -4.93
N HIS A 50 -3.41 4.48 -5.68
CA HIS A 50 -3.40 4.34 -7.14
C HIS A 50 -3.41 2.86 -7.57
N THR A 51 -2.65 2.01 -6.89
CA THR A 51 -2.57 0.59 -7.23
C THR A 51 -3.86 -0.14 -6.90
N ALA A 52 -4.51 0.19 -5.78
CA ALA A 52 -5.85 -0.31 -5.45
C ALA A 52 -6.88 0.07 -6.51
N ASN A 53 -6.88 1.33 -6.95
CA ASN A 53 -7.76 1.81 -8.01
C ASN A 53 -7.48 1.11 -9.34
N ALA A 54 -6.21 0.94 -9.73
CA ALA A 54 -5.83 0.24 -10.95
C ALA A 54 -6.26 -1.23 -10.93
N ALA A 55 -6.06 -1.93 -9.80
CA ALA A 55 -6.48 -3.32 -9.63
C ALA A 55 -8.02 -3.46 -9.74
N PHE A 56 -8.78 -2.52 -9.15
CA PHE A 56 -10.23 -2.50 -9.25
C PHE A 56 -10.70 -2.29 -10.70
N LEU A 57 -10.10 -1.34 -11.43
CA LEU A 57 -10.42 -1.10 -12.83
C LEU A 57 -10.08 -2.29 -13.71
N ALA A 58 -8.91 -2.92 -13.51
CA ALA A 58 -8.50 -4.12 -14.22
C ALA A 58 -9.49 -5.27 -14.01
N ALA A 59 -9.89 -5.54 -12.76
CA ALA A 59 -10.91 -6.54 -12.46
C ALA A 59 -12.25 -6.24 -13.17
N GLY A 60 -12.66 -4.97 -13.21
CA GLY A 60 -13.86 -4.55 -13.94
C GLY A 60 -13.78 -4.76 -15.46
N GLN A 61 -12.61 -4.54 -16.07
CA GLN A 61 -12.40 -4.79 -17.51
C GLN A 61 -12.41 -6.30 -17.82
N MET A 62 -11.77 -7.11 -16.99
CA MET A 62 -11.81 -8.58 -17.13
C MET A 62 -13.24 -9.12 -17.06
N ALA A 63 -14.03 -8.64 -16.09
CA ALA A 63 -15.44 -9.03 -15.96
C ALA A 63 -16.29 -8.61 -17.18
N LYS A 64 -16.02 -7.44 -17.78
CA LYS A 64 -16.69 -6.99 -19.01
C LYS A 64 -16.28 -7.83 -20.23
N GLY A 65 -15.01 -8.23 -20.33
CA GLY A 65 -14.51 -9.12 -21.37
C GLY A 65 -15.18 -10.50 -21.33
N MET A 66 -15.31 -11.08 -20.13
CA MET A 66 -15.99 -12.37 -19.93
C MET A 66 -17.47 -12.31 -20.31
N LYS A 67 -18.18 -11.21 -20.01
CA LYS A 67 -19.58 -11.02 -20.41
C LYS A 67 -19.80 -10.84 -21.92
N LYS A 68 -18.77 -10.43 -22.66
CA LYS A 68 -18.84 -10.33 -24.13
C LYS A 68 -18.49 -11.65 -24.83
N ALA A 69 -17.80 -12.55 -24.15
CA ALA A 69 -17.36 -13.85 -24.67
C ALA A 69 -18.30 -15.01 -24.31
N ALA A 70 -19.30 -14.75 -23.47
CA ALA A 70 -20.41 -15.66 -23.15
C ALA A 70 -21.64 -15.29 -23.98
#